data_AF-A0A372JBU1-F1
#
_entry.id   AF-A0A372JBU1-F1
#
_cell.length_a   1.000
_cell.length_b   1.000
_cell.length_c   1.000
_cell.angle_alpha   90.00
_cell.angle_beta   90.00
_cell.angle_gamma   90.00
#
_symmetry.space_group_name_H-M   'P 1'
#
loop_
_entity.id
_entity.type
_entity.pdbx_description
1 polymer ?
#
loop_
_entity_poly.entity_id
_entity_poly.type
_entity_poly.pdbx_seq_one_letter_code
_entity_poly.pdbx_strand_id
1 'polypeptide(L)'
;GKGAGWRPAPGRAALLWAAGAVVAGTAAAWTLNTVVSAALYPGGPSDHQAWAVERLTSPSGLLHSLTAGGGQLWAMAAGSWGLAALGLVSVLLAVRRGRPADRLMALALLVATAGVAVASAAALFDEHRVGNFAYERYVACFALPYALAGLAGLRRHRRMLAGAASVCLFGGWLVLYMGGRLHTYTFKSRDFPEVALLGGSYTELRPIVISAAASALLALLWALARWGTVKLAGVLLALNLVLTYIPATVWQVSEAVADAAPLPPVTSGSVVLARHVPGVEHPVPDVVSPVSELTYSSVAVKVWWTRLERFDPSAGVRPGVCMAVVEWPAGVTAAETWPQHPPGWSYRRSALMENLWWVIWYDPACVGRKGSR
;
A
#
# COMPACT_ATOMS: atom_id res chain seq x y z
N GLY A 1 -48.06 -12.48 2.82
CA GLY A 1 -46.84 -11.65 2.75
C GLY A 1 -46.87 -10.85 1.48
N LYS A 2 -46.86 -9.52 1.55
CA LYS A 2 -46.85 -8.65 0.37
C LYS A 2 -45.54 -8.88 -0.36
N GLY A 3 -45.61 -9.36 -1.61
CA GLY A 3 -44.45 -9.59 -2.46
C GLY A 3 -43.67 -8.29 -2.61
N ALA A 4 -42.37 -8.33 -2.29
CA ALA A 4 -41.47 -7.23 -2.58
C ALA A 4 -41.43 -7.06 -4.10
N GLY A 5 -42.19 -6.09 -4.60
CA GLY A 5 -42.23 -5.73 -6.02
C GLY A 5 -40.82 -5.39 -6.49
N TRP A 6 -40.32 -6.18 -7.44
CA TRP A 6 -39.08 -5.91 -8.14
C TRP A 6 -39.19 -4.52 -8.77
N ARG A 7 -38.34 -3.58 -8.36
CA ARG A 7 -38.32 -2.25 -8.97
C ARG A 7 -37.93 -2.40 -10.45
N PRO A 8 -38.58 -1.66 -11.37
CA PRO A 8 -38.20 -1.68 -12.77
C PRO A 8 -36.72 -1.30 -12.92
N ALA A 9 -36.05 -1.93 -13.89
CA ALA A 9 -34.68 -1.59 -14.24
C ALA A 9 -34.56 -0.08 -14.47
N PRO A 10 -33.44 0.56 -14.05
CA PRO A 10 -33.24 1.98 -14.24
C PRO A 10 -33.49 2.36 -15.71
N GLY A 11 -34.26 3.42 -15.94
CA GLY A 11 -34.57 3.88 -17.29
C GLY A 11 -33.28 4.19 -18.06
N ARG A 12 -33.31 4.06 -19.40
CA ARG A 12 -32.15 4.33 -20.27
C ARG A 12 -31.44 5.66 -19.96
N ALA A 13 -32.21 6.69 -19.58
CA ALA A 13 -31.67 7.97 -19.14
C ALA A 13 -30.77 7.85 -17.90
N ALA A 14 -31.17 7.08 -16.88
CA ALA A 14 -30.35 6.89 -15.68
C ALA A 14 -29.05 6.12 -15.97
N LEU A 15 -29.09 5.15 -16.90
CA LEU A 15 -27.89 4.46 -17.37
C LEU A 15 -26.96 5.41 -18.15
N LEU A 16 -27.51 6.26 -19.01
CA LEU A 16 -26.73 7.26 -19.76
C LEU A 16 -26.11 8.31 -18.83
N TRP A 17 -26.84 8.78 -17.82
CA TRP A 17 -26.31 9.69 -16.80
C TRP A 17 -25.21 9.02 -15.98
N ALA A 18 -25.40 7.77 -15.56
CA ALA A 18 -24.37 7.03 -14.84
C ALA A 18 -23.12 6.83 -15.70
N ALA A 19 -23.28 6.45 -16.97
CA ALA A 19 -22.17 6.33 -17.91
C ALA A 19 -21.46 7.67 -18.14
N GLY A 20 -22.21 8.75 -18.36
CA GLY A 20 -21.68 10.10 -18.52
C GLY A 20 -20.91 10.59 -17.29
N ALA A 21 -21.43 10.33 -16.09
CA ALA A 21 -20.75 10.65 -14.84
C ALA A 21 -19.44 9.86 -14.68
N VAL A 22 -19.44 8.56 -15.03
CA VAL A 22 -18.22 7.73 -15.01
C VAL A 22 -17.19 8.26 -15.99
N VAL A 23 -17.58 8.58 -17.23
CA VAL A 23 -16.67 9.12 -18.25
C VAL A 23 -16.09 10.47 -17.82
N ALA A 24 -16.95 11.41 -17.39
CA ALA A 24 -16.52 12.73 -16.93
C ALA A 24 -15.62 12.65 -15.70
N GLY A 25 -15.97 11.81 -14.72
CA GLY A 25 -15.15 11.56 -13.53
C GLY A 25 -13.79 10.95 -13.88
N THR A 26 -13.76 10.01 -14.83
CA THR A 26 -12.51 9.40 -15.30
C THR A 26 -11.62 10.42 -16.02
N ALA A 27 -12.19 11.25 -16.89
CA ALA A 27 -11.44 12.31 -17.59
C ALA A 27 -10.88 13.36 -16.62
N ALA A 28 -11.68 13.78 -15.63
CA ALA A 28 -11.24 14.70 -14.59
C ALA A 28 -10.11 14.10 -13.74
N ALA A 29 -10.26 12.84 -13.30
CA ALA A 29 -9.23 12.13 -12.54
C ALA A 29 -7.95 11.96 -13.35
N TRP A 30 -8.05 11.61 -14.64
CA TRP A 30 -6.90 11.50 -15.54
C TRP A 30 -6.16 12.84 -15.69
N THR A 31 -6.90 13.93 -15.91
CA THR A 31 -6.33 15.27 -16.07
C THR A 31 -5.61 15.71 -14.79
N LEU A 32 -6.27 15.57 -13.64
CA LEU A 32 -5.66 15.85 -12.34
C LEU A 32 -4.40 15.01 -12.11
N ASN A 33 -4.47 13.69 -12.36
CA ASN A 33 -3.34 12.79 -12.24
C ASN A 33 -2.17 13.20 -13.14
N THR A 34 -2.45 13.64 -14.37
CA THR A 34 -1.42 14.12 -15.30
C THR A 34 -0.72 15.37 -14.78
N VAL A 35 -1.48 16.35 -14.30
CA VAL A 35 -0.93 17.59 -13.74
C VAL A 35 -0.12 17.32 -12.47
N VAL A 36 -0.66 16.53 -11.55
CA VAL A 36 0.01 16.17 -10.29
C VAL A 36 1.26 15.34 -10.58
N SER A 37 1.19 14.35 -11.48
CA SER A 37 2.33 13.52 -11.84
C SER A 37 3.46 14.34 -12.46
N ALA A 38 3.15 15.26 -13.38
CA ALA A 38 4.16 16.14 -13.97
C ALA A 38 4.82 17.07 -12.93
N ALA A 39 4.08 17.48 -11.90
CA ALA A 39 4.60 18.30 -10.82
C ALA A 39 5.46 17.50 -9.81
N LEU A 40 5.04 16.29 -9.47
CA LEU A 40 5.73 15.43 -8.49
C LEU A 40 6.92 14.68 -9.10
N TYR A 41 6.84 14.33 -10.38
CA TYR A 41 7.82 13.52 -11.08
C TYR A 41 8.32 14.25 -12.34
N PRO A 42 9.12 15.33 -12.17
CA PRO A 42 9.61 16.11 -13.32
C PRO A 42 10.52 15.30 -14.26
N GLY A 43 11.09 14.18 -13.79
CA GLY A 43 11.82 13.20 -14.62
C GLY A 43 10.93 12.12 -15.24
N GLY A 44 9.61 12.20 -15.09
CA GLY A 44 8.67 11.14 -15.39
C GLY A 44 8.44 10.21 -14.18
N PRO A 45 7.24 9.63 -14.04
CA PRO A 45 7.00 8.59 -13.04
C PRO A 45 7.80 7.32 -13.37
N SER A 46 7.97 6.45 -12.38
CA SER A 46 8.54 5.12 -12.62
C SER A 46 7.78 4.39 -13.73
N ASP A 47 8.49 3.78 -14.67
CA ASP A 47 7.90 3.05 -15.79
C ASP A 47 7.38 1.66 -15.36
N HIS A 48 6.29 1.69 -14.60
CA HIS A 48 5.57 0.49 -14.16
C HIS A 48 5.05 -0.35 -15.32
N GLN A 49 4.84 0.26 -16.49
CA GLN A 49 4.40 -0.44 -17.68
C GLN A 49 5.52 -1.30 -18.25
N ALA A 50 6.75 -0.78 -18.35
CA ALA A 50 7.91 -1.57 -18.76
C ALA A 50 8.12 -2.77 -17.83
N TRP A 51 8.06 -2.58 -16.51
CA TRP A 51 8.15 -3.67 -15.54
C TRP A 51 7.04 -4.71 -15.72
N ALA A 52 5.81 -4.26 -15.94
CA ALA A 52 4.69 -5.17 -16.19
C ALA A 52 4.89 -5.98 -17.46
N VAL A 53 5.30 -5.35 -18.57
CA VAL A 53 5.57 -6.04 -19.84
C VAL A 53 6.70 -7.04 -19.67
N GLU A 54 7.83 -6.63 -19.12
CA GLU A 54 8.99 -7.51 -18.88
C GLU A 54 8.58 -8.73 -18.05
N ARG A 55 7.86 -8.51 -16.94
CA ARG A 55 7.49 -9.61 -16.06
C ARG A 55 6.40 -10.50 -16.62
N LEU A 56 5.44 -9.97 -17.36
CA LEU A 56 4.39 -10.78 -17.98
C LEU A 56 4.88 -11.57 -19.19
N THR A 57 5.96 -11.13 -19.83
CA THR A 57 6.53 -11.78 -21.03
C THR A 57 7.72 -12.69 -20.73
N SER A 58 8.28 -12.66 -19.52
CA SER A 58 9.36 -13.54 -19.08
C SER A 58 8.85 -14.68 -18.16
N PRO A 59 9.38 -15.91 -18.27
CA PRO A 59 8.96 -17.01 -17.39
C PRO A 59 9.18 -16.74 -15.90
N SER A 60 10.34 -16.17 -15.55
CA SER A 60 10.70 -15.79 -14.18
C SER A 60 9.78 -14.67 -13.65
N GLY A 61 9.52 -13.66 -14.47
CA GLY A 61 8.60 -12.58 -14.14
C GLY A 61 7.16 -13.04 -13.99
N LEU A 62 6.71 -14.01 -14.80
CA LEU A 62 5.36 -14.55 -14.70
C LEU A 62 5.21 -15.37 -13.41
N LEU A 63 6.21 -16.19 -13.08
CA LEU A 63 6.26 -16.91 -11.80
C LEU A 63 6.24 -15.94 -10.61
N HIS A 64 7.01 -14.85 -10.68
CA HIS A 64 6.98 -13.78 -9.68
C HIS A 64 5.59 -13.17 -9.57
N SER A 65 5.00 -12.73 -10.69
CA SER A 65 3.71 -12.03 -10.74
C SER A 65 2.56 -12.91 -10.26
N LEU A 66 2.55 -14.19 -10.63
CA LEU A 66 1.57 -15.17 -10.16
C LEU A 66 1.71 -15.45 -8.67
N THR A 67 2.95 -15.56 -8.17
CA THR A 67 3.17 -15.84 -6.75
C THR A 67 2.85 -14.64 -5.88
N ALA A 68 3.32 -13.45 -6.25
CA ALA A 68 2.99 -12.21 -5.56
C ALA A 68 1.49 -11.93 -5.65
N GLY A 69 0.85 -12.12 -6.81
CA GLY A 69 -0.60 -12.05 -6.94
C GLY A 69 -1.33 -13.03 -6.01
N GLY A 70 -0.82 -14.28 -5.90
CA GLY A 70 -1.33 -15.26 -4.94
C GLY A 70 -1.19 -14.83 -3.48
N GLY A 71 -0.08 -14.17 -3.12
CA GLY A 71 0.09 -13.60 -1.79
C GLY A 71 -0.80 -12.38 -1.52
N GLN A 72 -1.14 -11.57 -2.53
CA GLN A 72 -2.18 -10.54 -2.39
C GLN A 72 -3.55 -11.14 -2.09
N LEU A 73 -3.92 -12.24 -2.77
CA LEU A 73 -5.16 -12.98 -2.50
C LEU A 73 -5.15 -13.61 -1.09
N TRP A 74 -4.00 -14.11 -0.66
CA TRP A 74 -3.80 -14.60 0.70
C TRP A 74 -4.01 -13.49 1.74
N ALA A 75 -3.40 -12.34 1.55
CA ALA A 75 -3.52 -11.21 2.47
C ALA A 75 -4.97 -10.74 2.55
N MET A 76 -5.66 -10.52 1.41
CA MET A 76 -7.10 -10.22 1.37
C MET A 76 -7.94 -11.29 2.10
N ALA A 77 -7.63 -12.56 1.90
CA ALA A 77 -8.33 -13.65 2.56
C ALA A 77 -8.08 -13.68 4.08
N ALA A 78 -6.85 -13.44 4.52
CA ALA A 78 -6.49 -13.38 5.93
C ALA A 78 -7.06 -12.13 6.61
N GLY A 79 -6.89 -10.94 6.02
CA GLY A 79 -7.39 -9.65 6.50
C GLY A 79 -8.91 -9.60 6.62
N SER A 80 -9.62 -10.39 5.83
CA SER A 80 -11.09 -10.61 5.97
C SER A 80 -11.48 -11.76 6.91
N TRP A 81 -10.55 -12.21 7.77
CA TRP A 81 -10.74 -13.29 8.74
C TRP A 81 -11.22 -14.61 8.09
N GLY A 82 -10.75 -14.89 6.89
CA GLY A 82 -11.10 -16.06 6.09
C GLY A 82 -12.41 -15.94 5.31
N LEU A 83 -13.22 -14.88 5.50
CA LEU A 83 -14.49 -14.73 4.78
C LEU A 83 -14.29 -14.56 3.27
N ALA A 84 -13.27 -13.81 2.83
CA ALA A 84 -13.02 -13.66 1.41
C ALA A 84 -12.52 -14.97 0.77
N ALA A 85 -11.75 -15.81 1.48
CA ALA A 85 -11.39 -17.15 0.98
C ALA A 85 -12.63 -18.03 0.80
N LEU A 86 -13.54 -18.04 1.78
CA LEU A 86 -14.81 -18.74 1.65
C LEU A 86 -15.68 -18.18 0.51
N GLY A 87 -15.63 -16.86 0.32
CA GLY A 87 -16.22 -16.15 -0.81
C GLY A 87 -15.69 -16.62 -2.14
N LEU A 88 -14.36 -16.66 -2.30
CA LEU A 88 -13.68 -17.13 -3.49
C LEU A 88 -14.11 -18.56 -3.85
N VAL A 89 -14.15 -19.47 -2.87
CA VAL A 89 -14.69 -20.83 -3.06
C VAL A 89 -16.15 -20.79 -3.52
N SER A 90 -16.97 -19.93 -2.94
CA SER A 90 -18.39 -19.80 -3.30
C SER A 90 -18.57 -19.26 -4.73
N VAL A 91 -17.75 -18.30 -5.15
CA VAL A 91 -17.74 -17.73 -6.50
C VAL A 91 -17.27 -18.76 -7.52
N LEU A 92 -16.21 -19.52 -7.23
CA LEU A 92 -15.75 -20.64 -8.08
C LEU A 92 -16.85 -21.70 -8.27
N LEU A 93 -17.59 -22.00 -7.21
CA LEU A 93 -18.75 -22.90 -7.29
C LEU A 93 -19.90 -22.30 -8.10
N ALA A 94 -20.13 -20.98 -8.03
CA ALA A 94 -21.14 -20.30 -8.82
C ALA A 94 -20.81 -20.34 -10.32
N VAL A 95 -19.54 -20.23 -10.73
CA VAL A 95 -19.12 -20.45 -12.13
C VAL A 95 -19.50 -21.85 -12.63
N ARG A 96 -19.30 -22.88 -11.79
CA ARG A 96 -19.57 -24.28 -12.18
C ARG A 96 -21.05 -24.65 -12.13
N ARG A 97 -21.79 -24.16 -11.14
CA ARG A 97 -23.12 -24.67 -10.76
C ARG A 97 -24.22 -23.61 -10.71
N GLY A 98 -23.90 -22.34 -10.92
CA GLY A 98 -24.86 -21.23 -10.88
C GLY A 98 -25.76 -21.17 -12.12
N ARG A 99 -26.69 -20.21 -12.13
CA ARG A 99 -27.47 -19.86 -13.33
C ARG A 99 -26.58 -19.08 -14.32
N PRO A 100 -26.92 -19.00 -15.62
CA PRO A 100 -26.07 -18.33 -16.62
C PRO A 100 -25.63 -16.91 -16.22
N ALA A 101 -26.54 -16.10 -15.68
CA ALA A 101 -26.22 -14.76 -15.20
C ALA A 101 -25.23 -14.77 -14.01
N ASP A 102 -25.44 -15.65 -13.03
CA ASP A 102 -24.55 -15.80 -11.87
C ASP A 102 -23.15 -16.29 -12.30
N ARG A 103 -23.08 -17.19 -13.29
CA ARG A 103 -21.81 -17.69 -13.84
C ARG A 103 -21.02 -16.58 -14.49
N LEU A 104 -21.68 -15.75 -15.31
CA LEU A 104 -21.04 -14.63 -15.99
C LEU A 104 -20.50 -13.62 -14.97
N MET A 105 -21.31 -13.25 -13.97
CA MET A 105 -20.88 -12.32 -12.92
C MET A 105 -19.75 -12.90 -12.07
N ALA A 106 -19.83 -14.19 -11.71
CA ALA A 106 -18.78 -14.88 -10.98
C ALA A 106 -17.47 -14.96 -11.79
N LEU A 107 -17.55 -15.22 -13.09
CA LEU A 107 -16.39 -15.24 -13.98
C LEU A 107 -15.79 -13.84 -14.11
N ALA A 108 -16.62 -12.81 -14.31
CA ALA A 108 -16.17 -11.42 -14.40
C ALA A 108 -15.44 -10.99 -13.11
N LEU A 109 -15.99 -11.33 -11.94
CA LEU A 109 -15.34 -11.06 -10.66
C LEU A 109 -13.99 -11.77 -10.54
N LEU A 110 -13.90 -13.06 -10.86
CA LEU A 110 -12.65 -13.82 -10.82
C LEU A 110 -11.59 -13.26 -11.78
N VAL A 111 -11.99 -12.94 -13.03
CA VAL A 111 -11.09 -12.37 -14.03
C VAL A 111 -10.59 -11.00 -13.60
N ALA A 112 -11.46 -10.14 -13.06
CA ALA A 112 -11.07 -8.83 -12.54
C ALA A 112 -10.11 -8.97 -11.36
N THR A 113 -10.41 -9.85 -10.40
CA THR A 113 -9.55 -10.09 -9.24
C THR A 113 -8.17 -10.62 -9.65
N ALA A 114 -8.13 -11.67 -10.49
CA ALA A 114 -6.87 -12.26 -10.95
C ALA A 114 -6.07 -11.28 -11.82
N GLY A 115 -6.74 -10.56 -12.73
CA GLY A 115 -6.12 -9.56 -13.58
C GLY A 115 -5.47 -8.44 -12.77
N VAL A 116 -6.19 -7.86 -11.79
CA VAL A 116 -5.64 -6.82 -10.92
C VAL A 116 -4.51 -7.34 -10.02
N ALA A 117 -4.65 -8.54 -9.45
CA ALA A 117 -3.62 -9.13 -8.60
C ALA A 117 -2.32 -9.37 -9.38
N VAL A 118 -2.42 -9.97 -10.57
CA VAL A 118 -1.26 -10.29 -11.42
C VAL A 118 -0.67 -9.03 -12.06
N ALA A 119 -1.49 -8.13 -12.60
CA ALA A 119 -1.01 -6.91 -13.23
C ALA A 119 -0.34 -5.96 -12.22
N SER A 120 -0.91 -5.81 -11.02
CA SER A 120 -0.29 -5.00 -9.96
C SER A 120 1.02 -5.63 -9.49
N ALA A 121 1.06 -6.95 -9.27
CA ALA A 121 2.29 -7.66 -8.93
C ALA A 121 3.37 -7.52 -10.02
N ALA A 122 3.00 -7.59 -11.29
CA ALA A 122 3.92 -7.41 -12.41
C ALA A 122 4.47 -5.99 -12.49
N ALA A 123 3.63 -4.98 -12.27
CA ALA A 123 3.98 -3.57 -12.38
C ALA A 123 4.89 -3.04 -11.24
N LEU A 124 4.94 -3.73 -10.09
CA LEU A 124 5.64 -3.25 -8.90
C LEU A 124 7.10 -3.68 -8.86
N PHE A 125 8.03 -2.76 -9.12
CA PHE A 125 9.46 -3.02 -8.95
C PHE A 125 9.80 -3.59 -7.55
N ASP A 126 10.88 -4.36 -7.45
CA ASP A 126 11.24 -5.03 -6.20
C ASP A 126 11.91 -4.07 -5.21
N GLU A 127 11.09 -3.41 -4.40
CA GLU A 127 11.49 -2.57 -3.27
C GLU A 127 12.20 -3.31 -2.12
N HIS A 128 12.51 -4.62 -2.24
CA HIS A 128 13.09 -5.43 -1.15
C HIS A 128 12.22 -5.40 0.12
N ARG A 129 10.91 -5.41 -0.08
CA ARG A 129 9.90 -5.38 0.97
C ARG A 129 9.07 -6.63 0.94
N VAL A 130 8.69 -7.10 2.13
CA VAL A 130 7.74 -8.21 2.27
C VAL A 130 6.41 -7.87 1.59
N GLY A 131 6.03 -6.58 1.59
CA GLY A 131 4.89 -6.02 0.84
C GLY A 131 4.83 -6.49 -0.61
N ASN A 132 5.95 -6.57 -1.32
CA ASN A 132 5.97 -6.90 -2.75
C ASN A 132 5.30 -8.24 -3.09
N PHE A 133 5.22 -9.16 -2.13
CA PHE A 133 4.63 -10.49 -2.32
C PHE A 133 3.22 -10.64 -1.75
N ALA A 134 2.76 -9.72 -0.91
CA ALA A 134 1.49 -9.90 -0.19
C ALA A 134 0.69 -8.59 -0.01
N TYR A 135 0.96 -7.55 -0.78
CA TYR A 135 0.30 -6.25 -0.61
C TYR A 135 -1.17 -6.26 -1.04
N GLU A 136 -2.08 -6.30 -0.08
CA GLU A 136 -3.52 -6.47 -0.37
C GLU A 136 -4.21 -5.23 -0.97
N ARG A 137 -3.61 -4.03 -0.89
CA ARG A 137 -4.32 -2.78 -1.22
C ARG A 137 -4.87 -2.72 -2.64
N TYR A 138 -4.21 -3.38 -3.60
CA TYR A 138 -4.69 -3.42 -4.99
C TYR A 138 -5.93 -4.30 -5.16
N VAL A 139 -6.10 -5.32 -4.32
CA VAL A 139 -7.26 -6.24 -4.36
C VAL A 139 -8.29 -5.96 -3.27
N ALA A 140 -8.06 -4.99 -2.40
CA ALA A 140 -8.94 -4.65 -1.27
C ALA A 140 -10.37 -4.32 -1.72
N CYS A 141 -10.57 -3.74 -2.90
CA CYS A 141 -11.89 -3.46 -3.46
C CYS A 141 -12.73 -4.73 -3.71
N PHE A 142 -12.08 -5.89 -3.89
CA PHE A 142 -12.75 -7.19 -4.05
C PHE A 142 -13.03 -7.88 -2.71
N ALA A 143 -12.41 -7.45 -1.62
CA ALA A 143 -12.55 -8.06 -0.31
C ALA A 143 -14.01 -8.09 0.16
N LEU A 144 -14.74 -6.98 -0.01
CA LEU A 144 -16.15 -6.89 0.37
C LEU A 144 -17.06 -7.82 -0.47
N PRO A 145 -17.03 -7.80 -1.82
CA PRO A 145 -17.77 -8.77 -2.63
C PRO A 145 -17.53 -10.23 -2.23
N TYR A 146 -16.27 -10.62 -2.02
CA TYR A 146 -15.95 -11.97 -1.59
C TYR A 146 -16.42 -12.24 -0.15
N ALA A 147 -16.23 -11.31 0.79
CA ALA A 147 -16.70 -11.48 2.16
C ALA A 147 -18.23 -11.67 2.24
N LEU A 148 -19.00 -10.92 1.43
CA LEU A 148 -20.46 -11.08 1.34
C LEU A 148 -20.84 -12.43 0.73
N ALA A 149 -20.18 -12.86 -0.35
CA ALA A 149 -20.37 -14.20 -0.92
C ALA A 149 -20.01 -15.30 0.11
N GLY A 150 -18.96 -15.07 0.89
CA GLY A 150 -18.50 -15.95 1.96
C GLY A 150 -19.53 -16.06 3.08
N LEU A 151 -20.06 -14.93 3.55
CA LEU A 151 -21.11 -14.87 4.56
C LEU A 151 -22.38 -15.61 4.11
N ALA A 152 -22.76 -15.48 2.84
CA ALA A 152 -23.87 -16.25 2.26
C ALA A 152 -23.57 -17.76 2.21
N GLY A 153 -22.31 -18.13 1.96
CA GLY A 153 -21.82 -19.51 1.94
C GLY A 153 -21.57 -20.12 3.31
N LEU A 154 -21.52 -19.32 4.38
CA LEU A 154 -21.03 -19.67 5.71
C LEU A 154 -21.82 -20.78 6.40
N ARG A 155 -23.08 -21.02 6.03
CA ARG A 155 -23.86 -22.13 6.62
C ARG A 155 -23.40 -23.52 6.17
N ARG A 156 -22.53 -23.64 5.16
CA ARG A 156 -22.11 -24.92 4.60
C ARG A 156 -20.73 -25.30 5.13
N HIS A 157 -20.67 -26.26 6.07
CA HIS A 157 -19.42 -26.75 6.69
C HIS A 157 -18.32 -27.10 5.67
N ARG A 158 -18.65 -27.81 4.58
CA ARG A 158 -17.68 -28.16 3.53
C ARG A 158 -17.06 -26.92 2.85
N ARG A 159 -17.81 -25.83 2.71
CA ARG A 159 -17.28 -24.59 2.13
C ARG A 159 -16.37 -23.89 3.12
N MET A 160 -16.74 -23.86 4.40
CA MET A 160 -15.89 -23.33 5.48
C MET A 160 -14.53 -24.03 5.50
N LEU A 161 -14.51 -25.37 5.49
CA LEU A 161 -13.26 -26.14 5.44
C LEU A 161 -12.42 -25.83 4.19
N ALA A 162 -13.07 -25.70 3.02
CA ALA A 162 -12.38 -25.32 1.80
C ALA A 162 -11.79 -23.90 1.89
N GLY A 163 -12.52 -22.95 2.47
CA GLY A 163 -12.03 -21.59 2.73
C GLY A 163 -10.80 -21.59 3.65
N ALA A 164 -10.88 -22.26 4.79
CA ALA A 164 -9.76 -22.41 5.72
C ALA A 164 -8.55 -23.08 5.05
N ALA A 165 -8.77 -24.17 4.31
CA ALA A 165 -7.73 -24.84 3.55
C ALA A 165 -7.08 -23.90 2.51
N SER A 166 -7.88 -23.09 1.79
CA SER A 166 -7.34 -22.11 0.85
C SER A 166 -6.44 -21.09 1.54
N VAL A 167 -6.85 -20.52 2.68
CA VAL A 167 -6.00 -19.56 3.43
C VAL A 167 -4.67 -20.20 3.81
N CYS A 168 -4.70 -21.40 4.40
CA CYS A 168 -3.49 -22.13 4.79
C CYS A 168 -2.61 -22.51 3.61
N LEU A 169 -3.20 -22.94 2.48
CA LEU A 169 -2.45 -23.30 1.28
C LEU A 169 -1.71 -22.10 0.69
N PHE A 170 -2.38 -20.96 0.52
CA PHE A 170 -1.71 -19.77 0.02
C PHE A 170 -0.68 -19.21 1.02
N GLY A 171 -0.96 -19.27 2.32
CA GLY A 171 0.00 -18.86 3.35
C GLY A 171 1.25 -19.74 3.37
N GLY A 172 1.09 -21.06 3.22
CA GLY A 172 2.20 -22.00 3.09
C GLY A 172 2.99 -21.78 1.80
N TRP A 173 2.29 -21.57 0.67
CA TRP A 173 2.94 -21.23 -0.60
C TRP A 173 3.79 -19.96 -0.51
N LEU A 174 3.27 -18.92 0.16
CA LEU A 174 4.01 -17.67 0.38
C LEU A 174 5.30 -17.92 1.18
N VAL A 175 5.25 -18.74 2.24
CA VAL A 175 6.45 -19.09 3.02
C VAL A 175 7.46 -19.84 2.16
N LEU A 176 7.02 -20.83 1.39
CA LEU A 176 7.91 -21.61 0.53
C LEU A 176 8.57 -20.74 -0.54
N TYR A 177 7.81 -19.86 -1.18
CA TYR A 177 8.33 -19.00 -2.24
C TYR A 177 9.23 -17.90 -1.71
N MET A 178 8.84 -17.21 -0.64
CA MET A 178 9.65 -16.13 -0.08
C MET A 178 10.93 -16.68 0.56
N GLY A 179 10.86 -17.83 1.22
CA GLY A 179 12.01 -18.45 1.88
C GLY A 179 12.69 -17.48 2.84
N GLY A 180 14.01 -17.34 2.71
CA GLY A 180 14.81 -16.40 3.52
C GLY A 180 14.40 -14.93 3.38
N ARG A 181 13.72 -14.54 2.28
CA ARG A 181 13.27 -13.16 2.06
C ARG A 181 12.28 -12.67 3.12
N LEU A 182 11.56 -13.56 3.80
CA LEU A 182 10.71 -13.17 4.93
C LEU A 182 11.49 -12.50 6.07
N HIS A 183 12.78 -12.80 6.21
CA HIS A 183 13.63 -12.29 7.27
C HIS A 183 14.63 -11.23 6.78
N THR A 184 14.99 -11.24 5.49
CA THR A 184 15.93 -10.27 4.93
C THR A 184 15.27 -9.06 4.30
N TYR A 185 13.99 -9.15 3.87
CA TYR A 185 13.27 -8.03 3.30
C TYR A 185 12.66 -7.16 4.39
N THR A 186 12.51 -5.87 4.10
CA THR A 186 11.93 -4.93 5.05
C THR A 186 10.44 -5.22 5.22
N PHE A 187 10.02 -5.47 6.46
CA PHE A 187 8.61 -5.52 6.82
C PHE A 187 8.11 -4.12 7.19
N LYS A 188 7.01 -3.68 6.58
CA LYS A 188 6.34 -2.43 6.94
C LYS A 188 4.95 -2.76 7.47
N SER A 189 4.69 -2.44 8.72
CA SER A 189 3.38 -2.69 9.35
C SER A 189 2.23 -2.00 8.61
N ARG A 190 2.50 -0.84 8.00
CA ARG A 190 1.56 -0.09 7.16
C ARG A 190 1.04 -0.90 5.95
N ASP A 191 1.80 -1.90 5.50
CA ASP A 191 1.40 -2.74 4.38
C ASP A 191 0.38 -3.81 4.77
N PHE A 192 0.30 -4.11 6.07
CA PHE A 192 -0.41 -5.26 6.62
C PHE A 192 -1.16 -4.93 7.91
N PRO A 193 -1.91 -3.81 8.05
CA PRO A 193 -2.45 -3.44 9.36
C PRO A 193 -3.40 -4.49 9.96
N GLU A 194 -4.23 -5.11 9.13
CA GLU A 194 -5.18 -6.16 9.50
C GLU A 194 -4.48 -7.50 9.74
N VAL A 195 -3.55 -7.82 8.85
CA VAL A 195 -2.83 -9.10 8.83
C VAL A 195 -1.81 -9.21 9.97
N ALA A 196 -1.13 -8.11 10.29
CA ALA A 196 -0.20 -8.00 11.41
C ALA A 196 -0.90 -8.24 12.77
N LEU A 197 -2.14 -7.73 12.93
CA LEU A 197 -2.95 -7.99 14.12
C LEU A 197 -3.19 -9.49 14.32
N LEU A 198 -3.53 -10.22 13.25
CA LEU A 198 -3.73 -11.68 13.31
C LEU A 198 -2.45 -12.46 13.61
N GLY A 199 -1.31 -11.94 13.16
CA GLY A 199 0.01 -12.52 13.45
C GLY A 199 0.53 -12.21 14.85
N GLY A 200 -0.10 -11.25 15.56
CA GLY A 200 0.37 -10.75 16.85
C GLY A 200 1.71 -10.01 16.78
N SER A 201 2.10 -9.51 15.61
CA SER A 201 3.36 -8.78 15.40
C SER A 201 3.21 -7.73 14.30
N TYR A 202 3.69 -6.51 14.58
CA TYR A 202 3.80 -5.42 13.62
C TYR A 202 5.25 -5.21 13.16
N THR A 203 6.15 -6.16 13.40
CA THR A 203 7.56 -6.06 13.00
C THR A 203 7.99 -7.15 12.01
N GLU A 204 7.17 -8.17 11.80
CA GLU A 204 7.45 -9.27 10.88
C GLU A 204 6.17 -9.89 10.33
N LEU A 205 6.25 -10.50 9.15
CA LEU A 205 5.14 -11.27 8.58
C LEU A 205 5.23 -12.72 9.03
N ARG A 206 4.16 -13.25 9.62
CA ARG A 206 4.06 -14.64 10.10
C ARG A 206 2.96 -15.42 9.36
N PRO A 207 3.12 -15.78 8.08
CA PRO A 207 1.99 -16.26 7.27
C PRO A 207 1.26 -17.48 7.84
N ILE A 208 1.99 -18.39 8.51
CA ILE A 208 1.41 -19.59 9.13
C ILE A 208 0.53 -19.24 10.32
N VAL A 209 1.03 -18.40 11.25
CA VAL A 209 0.28 -17.95 12.43
C VAL A 209 -0.97 -17.18 12.01
N ILE A 210 -0.81 -16.27 11.05
CA ILE A 210 -1.89 -15.49 10.46
C ILE A 210 -2.95 -16.42 9.83
N SER A 211 -2.53 -17.41 9.05
CA SER A 211 -3.45 -18.34 8.38
C SER A 211 -4.22 -19.20 9.37
N ALA A 212 -3.55 -19.63 10.45
CA ALA A 212 -4.18 -20.36 11.55
C ALA A 212 -5.21 -19.49 12.29
N ALA A 213 -4.85 -18.25 12.62
CA ALA A 213 -5.75 -17.29 13.27
C ALA A 213 -6.97 -16.98 12.40
N ALA A 214 -6.78 -16.69 11.11
CA ALA A 214 -7.86 -16.47 10.15
C ALA A 214 -8.77 -17.71 10.01
N SER A 215 -8.20 -18.92 9.98
CA SER A 215 -8.97 -20.17 9.91
C SER A 215 -9.79 -20.42 11.19
N ALA A 216 -9.21 -20.13 12.36
CA ALA A 216 -9.90 -20.23 13.64
C ALA A 216 -11.06 -19.23 13.75
N LEU A 217 -10.83 -17.98 13.31
CA LEU A 217 -11.89 -16.97 13.21
C LEU A 217 -12.99 -17.40 12.23
N LEU A 218 -12.64 -17.93 11.06
CA LEU A 218 -13.64 -18.45 10.12
C LEU A 218 -14.48 -19.58 10.72
N ALA A 219 -13.88 -20.49 11.50
CA ALA A 219 -14.58 -21.54 12.22
C ALA A 219 -15.51 -20.98 13.32
N LEU A 220 -15.07 -19.95 14.05
CA LEU A 220 -15.89 -19.24 15.02
C LEU A 220 -17.08 -18.54 14.34
N LEU A 221 -16.86 -17.83 13.24
CA LEU A 221 -17.91 -17.18 12.46
C LEU A 221 -18.91 -18.19 11.92
N TRP A 222 -18.45 -19.36 11.47
CA TRP A 222 -19.31 -20.47 11.09
C TRP A 222 -20.20 -20.96 12.25
N ALA A 223 -19.65 -21.08 13.45
CA ALA A 223 -20.42 -21.46 14.63
C ALA A 223 -21.46 -20.38 15.00
N LEU A 224 -21.06 -19.10 14.98
CA LEU A 224 -21.93 -17.95 15.27
C LEU A 224 -23.02 -17.74 14.21
N ALA A 225 -22.77 -18.12 12.95
CA ALA A 225 -23.76 -18.03 11.88
C ALA A 225 -25.03 -18.86 12.16
N ARG A 226 -24.95 -19.82 13.10
CA ARG A 226 -26.10 -20.58 13.61
C ARG A 226 -27.11 -19.70 14.36
N TRP A 227 -26.69 -18.56 14.91
CA TRP A 227 -27.58 -17.60 15.57
C TRP A 227 -28.31 -16.67 14.60
N GLY A 228 -28.00 -16.76 13.30
CA GLY A 228 -28.60 -15.97 12.23
C GLY A 228 -27.57 -15.08 11.53
N THR A 229 -27.52 -15.16 10.19
CA THR A 229 -26.54 -14.43 9.37
C THR A 229 -26.68 -12.91 9.45
N VAL A 230 -27.91 -12.41 9.64
CA VAL A 230 -28.17 -10.96 9.78
C VAL A 230 -27.60 -10.41 11.09
N LYS A 231 -27.79 -11.14 12.20
CA LYS A 231 -27.21 -10.75 13.49
C LYS A 231 -25.69 -10.77 13.43
N LEU A 232 -25.13 -11.83 12.83
CA LEU A 232 -23.69 -11.93 12.60
C LEU A 232 -23.17 -10.77 11.76
N ALA A 233 -23.85 -10.41 10.66
CA ALA A 233 -23.49 -9.27 9.82
C ALA A 233 -23.48 -7.96 10.62
N GLY A 234 -24.49 -7.73 11.47
CA GLY A 234 -24.57 -6.55 12.33
C GLY A 234 -23.42 -6.48 13.34
N VAL A 235 -23.09 -7.61 13.98
CA VAL A 235 -21.95 -7.71 14.92
C VAL A 235 -20.62 -7.48 14.19
N LEU A 236 -20.44 -8.08 13.02
CA LEU A 236 -19.24 -7.91 12.19
C LEU A 236 -19.07 -6.45 11.74
N LEU A 237 -20.16 -5.79 11.36
CA LEU A 237 -20.13 -4.37 11.01
C LEU A 237 -19.74 -3.50 12.21
N ALA A 238 -20.34 -3.73 13.37
CA ALA A 238 -19.98 -3.01 14.60
C ALA A 238 -18.52 -3.24 15.00
N LEU A 239 -18.07 -4.49 14.94
CA LEU A 239 -16.68 -4.85 15.23
C LEU A 239 -15.73 -4.22 14.21
N ASN A 240 -16.05 -4.23 12.92
CA ASN A 240 -15.25 -3.59 11.90
C ASN A 240 -15.14 -2.09 12.14
N LEU A 241 -16.24 -1.40 12.46
CA LEU A 241 -16.21 0.02 12.81
C LEU A 241 -15.29 0.30 14.01
N VAL A 242 -15.41 -0.47 15.09
CA VAL A 242 -14.54 -0.32 16.28
C VAL A 242 -13.08 -0.63 15.95
N LEU A 243 -12.83 -1.73 15.24
CA LEU A 243 -11.48 -2.14 14.88
C LEU A 243 -10.84 -1.22 13.86
N THR A 244 -11.58 -0.52 13.00
CA THR A 244 -11.02 0.50 12.10
C THR A 244 -10.44 1.68 12.89
N TYR A 245 -11.01 2.01 14.06
CA TYR A 245 -10.45 3.07 14.90
C TYR A 245 -9.11 2.68 15.53
N ILE A 246 -8.83 1.40 15.77
CA ILE A 246 -7.60 0.98 16.47
C ILE A 246 -6.33 1.22 15.62
N PRO A 247 -6.24 0.78 14.35
CA PRO A 247 -5.14 1.16 13.48
C PRO A 247 -5.08 2.66 13.28
N ALA A 248 -6.21 3.37 13.17
CA ALA A 248 -6.21 4.82 13.03
C ALA A 248 -5.59 5.54 14.25
N THR A 249 -5.88 5.08 15.48
CA THR A 249 -5.27 5.65 16.69
C THR A 249 -3.80 5.24 16.84
N VAL A 250 -3.46 3.97 16.60
CA VAL A 250 -2.05 3.52 16.58
C VAL A 250 -1.25 4.26 15.53
N TRP A 251 -1.86 4.56 14.38
CA TRP A 251 -1.29 5.33 13.28
C TRP A 251 -1.01 6.77 13.71
N GLN A 252 -2.02 7.46 14.25
CA GLN A 252 -1.87 8.82 14.77
C GLN A 252 -0.81 8.90 15.86
N VAL A 253 -0.74 7.92 16.75
CA VAL A 253 0.31 7.83 17.78
C VAL A 253 1.67 7.58 17.15
N SER A 254 1.76 6.71 16.15
CA SER A 254 3.03 6.43 15.47
C SER A 254 3.56 7.65 14.71
N GLU A 255 2.69 8.40 14.04
CA GLU A 255 3.08 9.67 13.39
C GLU A 255 3.44 10.75 14.42
N ALA A 256 2.68 10.87 15.51
CA ALA A 256 2.97 11.84 16.58
C ALA A 256 4.26 11.52 17.34
N VAL A 257 4.61 10.24 17.49
CA VAL A 257 5.86 9.81 18.15
C VAL A 257 7.03 9.85 17.16
N ALA A 258 6.79 9.63 15.87
CA ALA A 258 7.78 9.76 14.81
C ALA A 258 7.99 11.21 14.36
N ASP A 259 7.75 12.18 15.26
CA ASP A 259 7.80 13.61 15.01
C ASP A 259 9.15 13.95 14.35
N ALA A 260 9.12 14.02 13.03
CA ALA A 260 10.22 14.46 12.21
C ALA A 260 10.58 15.84 12.72
N ALA A 261 11.82 16.02 13.22
CA ALA A 261 12.24 17.30 13.76
C ALA A 261 11.74 18.43 12.84
N PRO A 262 11.02 19.44 13.38
CA PRO A 262 10.41 20.46 12.56
C PRO A 262 11.50 21.10 11.69
N LEU A 263 11.16 21.35 10.43
CA LEU A 263 12.10 22.03 9.53
C LEU A 263 12.59 23.31 10.21
N PRO A 264 13.88 23.67 10.07
CA PRO A 264 14.34 24.98 10.48
C PRO A 264 13.38 26.06 9.93
N PRO A 265 13.04 27.12 10.69
CA PRO A 265 12.05 28.12 10.27
C PRO A 265 12.67 29.08 9.24
N VAL A 266 13.10 28.52 8.13
CA VAL A 266 13.60 29.19 6.95
C VAL A 266 12.37 29.57 6.13
N THR A 267 12.06 30.86 6.13
CA THR A 267 10.86 31.41 5.45
C THR A 267 11.18 32.04 4.11
N SER A 268 12.44 32.00 3.67
CA SER A 268 12.92 32.59 2.43
C SER A 268 14.06 31.78 1.82
N GLY A 269 14.38 32.06 0.56
CA GLY A 269 15.38 31.32 -0.22
C GLY A 269 14.89 29.98 -0.75
N SER A 270 15.71 29.36 -1.60
CA SER A 270 15.39 28.08 -2.22
C SER A 270 15.78 26.91 -1.31
N VAL A 271 15.02 25.82 -1.43
CA VAL A 271 15.30 24.54 -0.77
C VAL A 271 15.75 23.56 -1.85
N VAL A 272 16.83 22.84 -1.59
CA VAL A 272 17.36 21.83 -2.51
C VAL A 272 17.40 20.44 -1.87
N LEU A 273 17.25 19.39 -2.68
CA LEU A 273 17.37 18.00 -2.29
C LEU A 273 18.53 17.35 -3.05
N ALA A 274 19.40 16.62 -2.36
CA ALA A 274 20.50 15.90 -3.01
C ALA A 274 19.96 14.86 -4.01
N ARG A 275 20.51 14.82 -5.23
CA ARG A 275 20.18 13.78 -6.24
C ARG A 275 20.68 12.40 -5.84
N HIS A 276 21.81 12.36 -5.15
CA HIS A 276 22.51 11.14 -4.77
C HIS A 276 23.45 11.45 -3.61
N VAL A 277 23.63 10.51 -2.68
CA VAL A 277 24.74 10.57 -1.71
C VAL A 277 25.88 9.71 -2.28
N PRO A 278 27.04 10.31 -2.60
CA PRO A 278 28.21 9.56 -3.06
C PRO A 278 28.59 8.46 -2.04
N GLY A 279 28.81 7.24 -2.51
CA GLY A 279 29.31 6.13 -1.69
C GLY A 279 28.26 5.18 -1.11
N VAL A 280 26.97 5.40 -1.38
CA VAL A 280 25.94 4.37 -1.14
C VAL A 280 25.76 3.58 -2.44
N GLU A 281 26.50 2.48 -2.58
CA GLU A 281 26.24 1.52 -3.66
C GLU A 281 24.85 0.93 -3.46
N HIS A 282 23.87 1.41 -4.24
CA HIS A 282 22.60 0.73 -4.35
C HIS A 282 22.81 -0.51 -5.22
N PRO A 283 22.44 -1.72 -4.74
CA PRO A 283 22.76 -2.98 -5.42
C PRO A 283 22.07 -3.18 -6.79
N VAL A 284 21.31 -2.19 -7.29
CA VAL A 284 20.63 -2.26 -8.58
C VAL A 284 20.80 -0.91 -9.31
N PRO A 285 21.52 -0.86 -10.45
CA PRO A 285 21.81 0.36 -11.21
C PRO A 285 20.57 1.15 -11.70
N ASP A 286 19.41 0.50 -11.80
CA ASP A 286 18.18 1.06 -12.38
C ASP A 286 17.11 1.44 -11.36
N VAL A 287 17.41 1.39 -10.06
CA VAL A 287 16.47 1.83 -9.03
C VAL A 287 16.70 3.33 -8.80
N VAL A 288 15.82 4.17 -9.36
CA VAL A 288 15.59 5.53 -8.85
C VAL A 288 15.37 5.38 -7.35
N SER A 289 16.35 5.80 -6.53
CA SER A 289 16.34 5.54 -5.10
C SER A 289 14.98 5.95 -4.52
N PRO A 290 14.09 5.01 -4.14
CA PRO A 290 12.73 5.34 -3.69
C PRO A 290 12.78 6.18 -2.42
N VAL A 291 13.91 6.13 -1.70
CA VAL A 291 14.26 7.00 -0.58
C VAL A 291 14.29 8.47 -1.01
N SER A 292 14.90 8.80 -2.16
CA SER A 292 14.98 10.17 -2.67
C SER A 292 13.60 10.72 -3.02
N GLU A 293 12.73 9.94 -3.67
CA GLU A 293 11.38 10.41 -4.05
C GLU A 293 10.43 10.53 -2.86
N LEU A 294 10.52 9.62 -1.87
CA LEU A 294 9.76 9.74 -0.62
C LEU A 294 10.25 10.94 0.22
N THR A 295 11.56 11.18 0.25
CA THR A 295 12.14 12.37 0.87
C THR A 295 11.69 13.63 0.13
N TYR A 296 11.74 13.63 -1.20
CA TYR A 296 11.27 14.73 -2.05
C TYR A 296 9.81 15.07 -1.73
N SER A 297 8.93 14.07 -1.78
CA SER A 297 7.50 14.24 -1.52
C SER A 297 7.25 14.77 -0.10
N SER A 298 7.95 14.21 0.90
CA SER A 298 7.84 14.63 2.30
C SER A 298 8.32 16.06 2.54
N VAL A 299 9.42 16.45 1.89
CA VAL A 299 9.99 17.81 2.00
C VAL A 299 9.12 18.80 1.23
N ALA A 300 8.69 18.48 0.00
CA ALA A 300 7.90 19.36 -0.86
C ALA A 300 6.60 19.83 -0.20
N VAL A 301 5.90 18.96 0.54
CA VAL A 301 4.71 19.33 1.31
C VAL A 301 5.06 20.31 2.44
N LYS A 302 6.22 20.12 3.08
CA LYS A 302 6.68 20.97 4.20
C LYS A 302 7.26 22.31 3.73
N VAL A 303 7.79 22.41 2.52
CA VAL A 303 8.37 23.65 1.93
C VAL A 303 7.52 24.24 0.82
N TRP A 304 6.19 24.18 0.96
CA TRP A 304 5.20 24.59 -0.05
C TRP A 304 5.39 26.01 -0.61
N TRP A 305 6.11 26.89 0.08
CA TRP A 305 6.40 28.26 -0.33
C TRP A 305 7.54 28.40 -1.36
N THR A 306 8.27 27.33 -1.64
CA THR A 306 9.35 27.33 -2.65
C THR A 306 9.30 26.08 -3.52
N ARG A 307 9.86 26.17 -4.72
CA ARG A 307 10.13 24.99 -5.54
C ARG A 307 11.30 24.22 -4.92
N LEU A 308 11.12 22.90 -4.76
CA LEU A 308 12.17 21.99 -4.33
C LEU A 308 12.99 21.58 -5.56
N GLU A 309 14.25 22.00 -5.59
CA GLU A 309 15.16 21.70 -6.69
C GLU A 309 16.12 20.57 -6.32
N ARG A 310 16.65 19.85 -7.30
CA ARG A 310 17.66 18.82 -7.04
C ARG A 310 19.07 19.35 -7.25
N PHE A 311 19.99 19.07 -6.34
CA PHE A 311 21.40 19.48 -6.44
C PHE A 311 22.37 18.30 -6.30
N ASP A 312 23.60 18.51 -6.77
CA ASP A 312 24.72 17.60 -6.56
C ASP A 312 25.52 18.09 -5.34
N PRO A 313 25.58 17.33 -4.23
CA PRO A 313 26.33 17.72 -3.04
C PRO A 313 27.81 18.02 -3.30
N SER A 314 28.41 17.39 -4.32
CA SER A 314 29.83 17.58 -4.67
C SER A 314 30.09 18.86 -5.47
N ALA A 315 29.06 19.43 -6.10
CA ALA A 315 29.14 20.69 -6.82
C ALA A 315 28.84 21.91 -5.93
N GLY A 316 28.43 21.66 -4.68
CA GLY A 316 27.96 22.70 -3.75
C GLY A 316 26.55 23.22 -4.11
N VAL A 317 26.13 24.25 -3.38
CA VAL A 317 24.83 24.92 -3.59
C VAL A 317 24.99 26.29 -4.25
N ARG A 318 24.01 26.68 -5.07
CA ARG A 318 23.97 28.01 -5.69
C ARG A 318 23.67 29.09 -4.64
N PRO A 319 24.09 30.35 -4.87
CA PRO A 319 23.68 31.48 -4.02
C PRO A 319 22.16 31.58 -3.89
N GLY A 320 21.66 31.90 -2.70
CA GLY A 320 20.22 32.01 -2.41
C GLY A 320 19.53 30.72 -1.96
N VAL A 321 20.25 29.58 -1.96
CA VAL A 321 19.80 28.37 -1.29
C VAL A 321 19.97 28.55 0.22
N CYS A 322 18.89 28.33 0.98
CA CYS A 322 18.88 28.48 2.43
C CYS A 322 18.76 27.15 3.18
N MET A 323 18.40 26.08 2.46
CA MET A 323 18.24 24.75 3.03
C MET A 323 18.59 23.69 1.98
N ALA A 324 19.35 22.68 2.41
CA ALA A 324 19.68 21.50 1.62
C ALA A 324 19.29 20.24 2.42
N VAL A 325 18.56 19.34 1.77
CA VAL A 325 18.20 18.04 2.35
C VAL A 325 19.07 16.97 1.71
N VAL A 326 19.76 16.21 2.55
CA VAL A 326 20.71 15.17 2.14
C VAL A 326 20.34 13.87 2.83
N GLU A 327 20.35 12.75 2.11
CA GLU A 327 20.10 11.44 2.71
C GLU A 327 21.13 11.12 3.81
N TRP A 328 20.71 10.39 4.82
CA TRP A 328 21.56 10.04 5.96
C TRP A 328 21.77 8.52 6.03
N PRO A 329 22.88 8.01 5.48
CA PRO A 329 23.19 6.59 5.51
C PRO A 329 23.43 6.10 6.95
N ALA A 330 23.08 4.85 7.22
CA ALA A 330 23.36 4.21 8.50
C ALA A 330 24.87 4.15 8.76
N GLY A 331 25.29 4.45 10.00
CA GLY A 331 26.70 4.43 10.40
C GLY A 331 27.50 5.69 10.05
N VAL A 332 26.91 6.63 9.30
CA VAL A 332 27.53 7.94 9.00
C VAL A 332 27.07 8.96 10.05
N THR A 333 27.93 9.85 10.52
CA THR A 333 27.47 10.94 11.40
C THR A 333 26.75 12.01 10.58
N ALA A 334 25.81 12.74 11.18
CA ALA A 334 25.05 13.76 10.45
C ALA A 334 25.95 14.84 9.79
N ALA A 335 27.07 15.20 10.43
CA ALA A 335 28.04 16.14 9.87
C ALA A 335 28.77 15.60 8.63
N GLU A 336 28.99 14.29 8.55
CA GLU A 336 29.68 13.62 7.44
C GLU A 336 28.76 13.40 6.22
N THR A 337 27.45 13.64 6.34
CA THR A 337 26.51 13.47 5.21
C THR A 337 26.76 14.47 4.08
N TRP A 338 27.36 15.63 4.37
CA TRP A 338 27.75 16.60 3.34
C TRP A 338 29.04 17.33 3.70
N PRO A 339 30.22 16.68 3.54
CA PRO A 339 31.50 17.25 3.97
C PRO A 339 31.88 18.57 3.27
N GLN A 340 31.31 18.82 2.09
CA GLN A 340 31.54 20.00 1.27
C GLN A 340 30.47 21.09 1.45
N HIS A 341 29.72 21.06 2.56
CA HIS A 341 28.74 22.09 2.85
C HIS A 341 29.37 23.50 2.90
N PRO A 342 28.63 24.57 2.58
CA PRO A 342 29.17 25.92 2.69
C PRO A 342 29.62 26.27 4.12
N PRO A 343 30.67 27.09 4.29
CA PRO A 343 31.09 27.53 5.61
C PRO A 343 29.96 28.23 6.39
N GLY A 344 29.86 27.94 7.69
CA GLY A 344 28.85 28.54 8.58
C GLY A 344 27.46 27.89 8.54
N TRP A 345 27.23 26.95 7.61
CA TRP A 345 25.99 26.18 7.61
C TRP A 345 25.90 25.26 8.81
N SER A 346 24.67 25.10 9.30
CA SER A 346 24.34 24.21 10.41
C SER A 346 23.51 23.04 9.91
N TYR A 347 23.48 21.95 10.68
CA TYR A 347 22.64 20.80 10.35
C TYR A 347 21.67 20.45 11.46
N ARG A 348 20.55 19.83 11.08
CA ARG A 348 19.61 19.16 11.98
C ARG A 348 19.30 17.78 11.43
N ARG A 349 19.25 16.82 12.35
CA ARG A 349 18.75 15.48 12.06
C ARG A 349 17.25 15.58 11.82
N SER A 350 16.77 14.98 10.74
CA SER A 350 15.35 14.80 10.52
C SER A 350 15.11 13.34 10.19
N ALA A 351 14.24 12.72 10.98
CA ALA A 351 13.80 11.36 10.74
C ALA A 351 12.46 11.39 10.01
N LEU A 352 12.21 10.42 9.15
CA LEU A 352 10.84 9.99 8.86
C LEU A 352 10.64 8.59 9.45
N MET A 353 9.36 8.23 9.59
CA MET A 353 8.95 6.84 9.88
C MET A 353 9.69 5.83 8.99
N GLU A 354 10.00 4.68 9.56
CA GLU A 354 10.42 3.46 8.85
C GLU A 354 11.78 3.56 8.12
N ASN A 355 12.81 4.00 8.85
CA ASN A 355 14.24 3.94 8.47
C ASN A 355 14.71 4.92 7.37
N LEU A 356 13.86 5.87 6.98
CA LEU A 356 14.24 6.96 6.08
C LEU A 356 14.80 8.11 6.91
N TRP A 357 16.13 8.22 6.94
CA TRP A 357 16.84 9.28 7.66
C TRP A 357 17.40 10.28 6.67
N TRP A 358 17.27 11.57 6.98
CA TRP A 358 17.94 12.62 6.24
C TRP A 358 18.48 13.70 7.17
N VAL A 359 19.45 14.44 6.68
CA VAL A 359 20.01 15.60 7.36
C VAL A 359 19.56 16.84 6.62
N ILE A 360 19.03 17.80 7.38
CA ILE A 360 18.70 19.11 6.88
C ILE A 360 19.88 20.02 7.21
N TRP A 361 20.60 20.42 6.18
CA TRP A 361 21.59 21.48 6.23
C TRP A 361 20.90 22.82 5.94
N TYR A 362 21.27 23.88 6.65
CA TYR A 362 20.66 25.19 6.48
C TYR A 362 21.64 26.31 6.80
N ASP A 363 21.45 27.44 6.15
CA ASP A 363 22.15 28.67 6.47
C ASP A 363 21.46 29.36 7.66
N PRO A 364 22.13 29.51 8.82
CA PRO A 364 21.58 30.23 9.96
C PRO A 364 21.17 31.68 9.64
N ALA A 365 21.78 32.31 8.63
CA ALA A 365 21.41 33.65 8.19
C ALA A 365 20.01 33.73 7.57
N CYS A 366 19.49 32.62 7.03
CA CYS A 366 18.16 32.52 6.45
C CYS A 366 17.05 32.20 7.46
N VAL A 367 17.43 31.86 8.70
CA VAL A 367 16.46 31.61 9.77
C VAL A 367 15.92 32.96 10.20
N GLY A 368 14.63 33.21 9.93
CA GLY A 368 13.99 34.45 10.33
C GLY A 368 14.22 34.66 11.84
N ARG A 369 14.82 35.79 12.23
CA ARG A 369 14.82 36.20 13.65
C ARG A 369 13.36 36.16 14.06
N LYS A 370 13.00 35.28 15.01
CA LYS A 370 11.64 35.27 15.58
C LYS A 370 11.36 36.71 16.01
N GLY A 371 10.56 37.42 15.22
CA GLY A 371 10.08 38.73 15.61
C GLY A 371 9.37 38.52 16.94
N SER A 372 9.84 39.20 17.97
CA SER A 372 9.08 39.42 19.20
C SER A 372 7.75 40.02 18.79
N ARG A 373 6.72 39.18 18.68
CA ARG A 373 5.33 39.62 18.63
C ARG A 373 4.77 39.57 20.04
#